data_AF-V4K8I2-F1
#
_entry.id   AF-V4K8I2-F1
#
_cell.length_a   1.000
_cell.length_b   1.000
_cell.length_c   1.000
_cell.angle_alpha   90.00
_cell.angle_beta   90.00
_cell.angle_gamma   90.00
#
_symmetry.space_group_name_H-M   'P 1'
#
loop_
_entity.id
_entity.type
_entity.pdbx_description
1 polymer ?
#
loop_
_entity_poly.entity_id
_entity_poly.type
_entity_poly.pdbx_seq_one_letter_code
_entity_poly.pdbx_strand_id
1 'polypeptide(L)'
;MLDEHRQLVQRVTETVNQALSLPEDQRGETSKGLRELLDGLHSVREGLLKAGKDYLMVVTCCLERNEDLEALIGYYVMAGQRIEQEAITKAGRLVAVGDDLKHVKETVSGLQELLIQVSGLRGRSSR
;
A
#
# COMPACT_ATOMS: atom_id res chain seq x y z
N MET A 1 -6.76 7.07 4.97
CA MET A 1 -5.72 6.09 4.63
C MET A 1 -6.28 4.81 4.01
N LEU A 2 -7.14 4.04 4.69
CA LEU A 2 -7.75 2.83 4.10
C LEU A 2 -8.69 3.16 2.91
N ASP A 3 -9.55 4.17 3.09
CA ASP A 3 -10.43 4.65 2.01
C ASP A 3 -9.65 5.30 0.86
N GLU A 4 -8.61 6.05 1.20
CA GLU A 4 -7.72 6.68 0.24
C GLU A 4 -6.98 5.64 -0.62
N HIS A 5 -6.45 4.59 -0.01
CA HIS A 5 -5.87 3.44 -0.73
C HIS A 5 -6.88 2.84 -1.71
N ARG A 6 -8.08 2.51 -1.24
CA ARG A 6 -9.13 1.91 -2.07
C ARG A 6 -9.53 2.81 -3.24
N GLN A 7 -9.70 4.10 -2.99
CA GLN A 7 -10.04 5.08 -4.03
C GLN A 7 -8.94 5.19 -5.08
N LEU A 8 -7.66 5.21 -4.67
CA LEU A 8 -6.55 5.26 -5.61
C LEU A 8 -6.45 3.98 -6.45
N VAL A 9 -6.56 2.80 -5.84
CA VAL A 9 -6.55 1.51 -6.58
C VAL A 9 -7.70 1.44 -7.58
N GLN A 10 -8.89 1.90 -7.19
CA GLN A 10 -10.04 1.99 -8.09
C GLN A 10 -9.76 2.93 -9.25
N ARG A 11 -9.26 4.14 -8.98
CA ARG A 11 -8.92 5.12 -10.02
C ARG A 11 -7.86 4.60 -10.98
N VAL A 12 -6.80 3.95 -10.48
CA VAL A 12 -5.80 3.28 -11.34
C VAL A 12 -6.50 2.29 -12.27
N THR A 13 -7.37 1.44 -11.74
CA THR A 13 -8.08 0.43 -12.53
C THR A 13 -8.96 1.05 -13.61
N GLU A 14 -9.71 2.11 -13.26
CA GLU A 14 -10.58 2.85 -14.18
C GLU A 14 -9.77 3.55 -15.28
N THR A 15 -8.72 4.28 -14.91
CA THR A 15 -7.83 4.96 -15.86
C THR A 15 -7.17 3.98 -16.82
N VAL A 16 -6.72 2.82 -16.34
CA VAL A 16 -6.15 1.77 -17.19
C VAL A 16 -7.19 1.21 -18.17
N ASN A 17 -8.42 0.95 -17.70
CA ASN A 17 -9.50 0.47 -18.57
C ASN A 17 -9.83 1.48 -19.66
N GLN A 18 -9.94 2.76 -19.29
CA GLN A 18 -10.19 3.84 -20.23
C GLN A 18 -9.06 3.95 -21.25
N ALA A 19 -7.80 3.95 -20.81
CA ALA A 19 -6.63 4.03 -21.69
C ALA A 19 -6.58 2.88 -22.72
N LEU A 20 -6.85 1.65 -22.28
CA LEU A 20 -6.82 0.47 -23.15
C LEU A 20 -7.94 0.47 -24.18
N SER A 21 -9.01 1.25 -23.98
CA SER A 21 -10.08 1.46 -24.96
C SER A 21 -9.73 2.50 -26.04
N LEU A 22 -8.69 3.32 -25.82
CA LEU A 22 -8.25 4.35 -26.75
C LEU A 22 -7.20 3.81 -27.75
N PRO A 23 -7.12 4.38 -28.97
CA PRO A 23 -5.98 4.20 -29.87
C PRO A 23 -4.65 4.61 -29.22
N GLU A 24 -3.54 3.94 -29.58
CA GLU A 24 -2.23 4.13 -28.93
C GLU A 24 -1.71 5.58 -28.99
N ASP A 25 -1.94 6.26 -30.11
CA ASP A 25 -1.58 7.65 -30.35
C ASP A 25 -2.32 8.65 -29.45
N GLN A 26 -3.40 8.22 -28.79
CA GLN A 26 -4.21 9.04 -27.88
C GLN A 26 -3.99 8.71 -26.40
N ARG A 27 -3.09 7.78 -26.08
CA ARG A 27 -2.86 7.32 -24.69
C ARG A 27 -1.89 8.20 -23.88
N GLY A 28 -1.19 9.15 -24.52
CA GLY A 28 -0.10 9.91 -23.90
C GLY A 28 -0.49 10.66 -22.61
N GLU A 29 -1.60 11.41 -22.63
CA GLU A 29 -2.10 12.12 -21.44
C GLU A 29 -2.53 11.15 -20.33
N THR A 30 -3.14 10.02 -20.72
CA THR A 30 -3.59 8.99 -19.78
C THR A 30 -2.43 8.31 -19.08
N SER A 31 -1.30 8.10 -19.77
CA SER A 31 -0.08 7.55 -19.16
C SER A 31 0.51 8.48 -18.10
N LYS A 32 0.45 9.81 -18.30
CA LYS A 32 0.89 10.79 -17.30
C LYS A 32 -0.01 10.75 -16.05
N GLY A 33 -1.33 10.80 -16.24
CA GLY A 33 -2.28 10.69 -15.13
C GLY A 33 -2.16 9.38 -14.36
N LEU A 34 -1.85 8.28 -15.06
CA LEU A 34 -1.60 6.98 -14.44
C LEU A 34 -0.35 6.99 -13.55
N ARG A 35 0.73 7.67 -13.95
CA ARG A 35 1.92 7.82 -13.11
C ARG A 35 1.62 8.59 -11.82
N GLU A 36 0.85 9.68 -11.92
CA GLU A 36 0.44 10.47 -10.74
C GLU A 36 -0.36 9.62 -9.74
N LEU A 37 -1.23 8.73 -10.23
CA LEU A 37 -1.97 7.80 -9.37
C LEU A 37 -1.06 6.75 -8.71
N LEU A 38 -0.05 6.23 -9.43
CA LEU A 38 0.93 5.29 -8.89
C LEU A 38 1.81 5.96 -7.81
N ASP A 39 2.18 7.22 -8.00
CA ASP A 39 2.91 8.01 -7.00
C ASP A 39 2.04 8.29 -5.75
N GLY A 40 0.73 8.48 -5.94
CA GLY A 40 -0.24 8.54 -4.84
C GLY A 40 -0.28 7.24 -4.03
N LEU A 41 -0.34 6.08 -4.71
CA LEU A 41 -0.27 4.78 -4.04
C LEU A 41 1.05 4.60 -3.29
N HIS A 42 2.16 5.06 -3.86
CA HIS A 42 3.46 5.05 -3.18
C HIS A 42 3.44 5.87 -1.89
N SER A 43 2.88 7.08 -1.93
CA SER A 43 2.75 7.95 -0.77
C SER A 43 1.92 7.31 0.34
N VAL A 44 0.83 6.60 0.00
CA VAL A 44 0.03 5.83 0.97
C VAL A 44 0.85 4.73 1.62
N ARG A 45 1.66 3.99 0.85
CA ARG A 45 2.54 2.93 1.38
C ARG A 45 3.58 3.49 2.35
N GLU A 46 4.21 4.62 2.02
CA GLU A 46 5.14 5.29 2.93
C GLU A 46 4.45 5.76 4.21
N GLY A 47 3.23 6.31 4.08
CA GLY A 47 2.39 6.70 5.22
C GLY A 47 2.07 5.52 6.15
N LEU A 48 1.72 4.37 5.59
CA LEU A 48 1.48 3.14 6.36
C LEU A 48 2.74 2.67 7.09
N LEU A 49 3.89 2.65 6.42
CA LEU A 49 5.17 2.26 7.05
C LEU A 49 5.55 3.20 8.19
N LYS A 50 5.37 4.52 7.99
CA LYS A 50 5.64 5.52 9.02
C LYS A 50 4.70 5.33 10.22
N ALA A 51 3.40 5.26 9.97
CA ALA A 51 2.40 5.05 11.04
C ALA A 51 2.66 3.76 11.81
N GLY A 52 3.06 2.69 11.11
CA GLY A 52 3.48 1.45 11.74
C GLY A 52 4.70 1.65 12.65
N LYS A 53 5.75 2.32 12.18
CA LYS A 53 6.96 2.57 13.00
C LYS A 53 6.66 3.40 14.25
N ASP A 54 5.87 4.46 14.10
CA ASP A 54 5.42 5.30 15.21
C ASP A 54 4.62 4.47 16.22
N TYR A 55 3.77 3.56 15.72
CA TYR A 55 3.03 2.63 16.56
C TYR A 55 3.90 1.65 17.32
N LEU A 56 4.89 1.04 16.67
CA LEU A 56 5.83 0.14 17.32
C LEU A 56 6.57 0.85 18.49
N MET A 57 6.94 2.11 18.30
CA MET A 57 7.54 2.93 19.35
C MET A 57 6.59 3.10 20.55
N VAL A 58 5.33 3.46 20.30
CA VAL A 58 4.31 3.62 21.34
C VAL A 58 4.06 2.32 22.09
N VAL A 59 3.90 1.19 21.38
CA VAL A 59 3.70 -0.12 22.01
C VAL A 59 4.92 -0.50 22.86
N THR A 60 6.13 -0.24 22.37
CA THR A 60 7.37 -0.58 23.08
C THR A 60 7.56 0.25 24.35
N CYS A 61 7.29 1.56 24.29
CA CYS A 61 7.53 2.48 25.40
C CYS A 61 6.40 2.49 26.43
N CYS A 62 5.15 2.43 25.98
CA CYS A 62 3.98 2.68 26.81
C CYS A 62 3.09 1.44 27.02
N LEU A 63 3.38 0.33 26.32
CA LEU A 63 2.54 -0.88 26.27
C LEU A 63 1.10 -0.59 25.81
N GLU A 64 0.88 0.54 25.16
CA GLU A 64 -0.41 0.99 24.65
C GLU A 64 -0.59 0.50 23.22
N ARG A 65 -1.74 -0.13 22.95
CA ARG A 65 -2.07 -0.72 21.65
C ARG A 65 -3.22 0.04 20.99
N ASN A 66 -3.17 0.07 19.66
CA ASN A 66 -4.20 0.68 18.83
C ASN A 66 -4.73 -0.38 17.86
N GLU A 67 -5.90 -0.93 18.20
CA GLU A 67 -6.52 -2.02 17.43
C GLU A 67 -6.93 -1.59 16.02
N ASP A 68 -7.34 -0.34 15.82
CA ASP A 68 -7.70 0.20 14.52
C ASP A 68 -6.49 0.24 13.58
N LEU A 69 -5.32 0.63 14.11
CA LEU A 69 -4.09 0.67 13.34
C LEU A 69 -3.57 -0.75 13.03
N GLU A 70 -3.66 -1.68 13.97
CA GLU A 70 -3.35 -3.09 13.72
C GLU A 70 -4.28 -3.69 12.65
N ALA A 71 -5.57 -3.37 12.70
CA ALA A 71 -6.54 -3.79 11.69
C ALA A 71 -6.25 -3.17 10.32
N LEU A 72 -5.86 -1.89 10.25
CA LEU A 72 -5.44 -1.21 9.02
C LEU A 72 -4.22 -1.90 8.40
N ILE A 73 -3.17 -2.13 9.20
CA ILE A 73 -1.95 -2.80 8.74
C ILE A 73 -2.25 -4.24 8.32
N GLY A 74 -3.03 -4.96 9.13
CA GLY A 74 -3.46 -6.33 8.85
C GLY A 74 -4.27 -6.42 7.55
N TYR A 75 -5.21 -5.50 7.32
CA TYR A 75 -5.95 -5.40 6.06
C TYR A 75 -5.01 -5.23 4.86
N TYR A 76 -4.05 -4.31 4.96
CA TYR A 76 -3.13 -4.04 3.85
C TYR A 76 -2.29 -5.29 3.53
N VAL A 77 -1.70 -5.92 4.55
CA VAL A 77 -0.87 -7.12 4.39
C VAL A 77 -1.67 -8.30 3.83
N MET A 78 -2.90 -8.53 4.30
CA MET A 78 -3.68 -9.70 3.90
C MET A 78 -4.40 -9.54 2.56
N ALA A 79 -4.92 -8.34 2.27
CA ALA A 79 -5.82 -8.12 1.14
C ALA A 79 -5.45 -6.89 0.30
N GLY A 80 -5.18 -5.75 0.94
CA GLY A 80 -4.94 -4.48 0.25
C GLY A 80 -3.81 -4.55 -0.78
N GLN A 81 -2.67 -5.13 -0.40
CA GLN A 81 -1.49 -5.27 -1.26
C GLN A 81 -1.77 -6.09 -2.53
N ARG A 82 -2.65 -7.11 -2.45
CA ARG A 82 -2.95 -7.97 -3.58
C ARG A 82 -3.77 -7.22 -4.63
N ILE A 83 -4.83 -6.55 -4.19
CA ILE A 83 -5.72 -5.77 -5.08
C ILE A 83 -4.90 -4.64 -5.74
N GLU A 84 -4.01 -4.02 -4.98
CA GLU A 84 -3.09 -3.01 -5.50
C GLU A 84 -2.11 -3.58 -6.53
N GLN A 85 -1.47 -4.74 -6.26
CA GLN A 85 -0.59 -5.41 -7.23
C GLN A 85 -1.30 -5.74 -8.54
N GLU A 86 -2.54 -6.22 -8.47
CA GLU A 86 -3.35 -6.52 -9.65
C GLU A 86 -3.58 -5.26 -10.49
N ALA A 87 -3.92 -4.12 -9.86
CA ALA A 87 -4.08 -2.84 -10.53
C ALA A 87 -2.76 -2.32 -11.15
N ILE A 88 -1.66 -2.36 -10.40
CA ILE A 88 -0.33 -1.92 -10.86
C ILE A 88 0.16 -2.80 -12.02
N THR A 89 0.00 -4.12 -11.92
CA THR A 89 0.40 -5.05 -12.99
C THR A 89 -0.35 -4.74 -14.29
N LYS A 90 -1.65 -4.40 -14.19
CA LYS A 90 -2.45 -3.99 -15.33
C LYS A 90 -1.98 -2.65 -15.91
N ALA A 91 -1.62 -1.70 -15.06
CA ALA A 91 -1.01 -0.42 -15.44
C ALA A 91 0.33 -0.62 -16.20
N GLY A 92 1.04 -1.72 -15.93
CA GLY A 92 2.25 -2.13 -16.63
C GLY A 92 2.12 -2.27 -18.16
N ARG A 93 0.90 -2.36 -18.68
CA ARG A 93 0.64 -2.36 -20.13
C ARG A 93 0.78 -0.98 -20.79
N LEU A 94 0.85 0.07 -19.98
CA LEU A 94 0.82 1.48 -20.42
C LEU A 94 2.04 2.27 -19.94
N VAL A 95 2.52 1.96 -18.73
CA VAL A 95 3.65 2.64 -18.09
C VAL A 95 4.59 1.63 -17.43
N ALA A 96 5.85 2.03 -17.18
CA ALA A 96 6.77 1.22 -16.41
C ALA A 96 6.35 1.18 -14.93
N VAL A 97 6.26 -0.02 -14.36
CA VAL A 97 5.76 -0.26 -12.98
C VAL A 97 6.68 -1.14 -12.13
N GLY A 98 7.88 -1.44 -12.61
CA GLY A 98 8.81 -2.36 -11.93
C GLY A 98 9.12 -1.93 -10.50
N ASP A 99 9.41 -0.63 -10.31
CA ASP A 99 9.70 -0.06 -9.00
C ASP A 99 8.46 -0.03 -8.10
N ASP A 100 7.27 0.22 -8.64
CA ASP A 100 6.03 0.21 -7.87
C ASP A 100 5.74 -1.17 -7.28
N LEU A 101 5.88 -2.22 -8.09
CA LEU A 101 5.69 -3.61 -7.66
C LEU A 101 6.74 -4.02 -6.62
N LYS A 102 7.98 -3.55 -6.76
CA LYS A 102 9.04 -3.75 -5.76
C LYS A 102 8.66 -3.07 -4.44
N HIS A 103 8.23 -1.81 -4.49
CA HIS A 103 7.82 -1.06 -3.29
C HIS A 103 6.63 -1.70 -2.57
N VAL A 104 5.66 -2.29 -3.28
CA VAL A 104 4.57 -3.04 -2.61
C VAL A 104 5.15 -4.20 -1.79
N LYS A 105 6.08 -4.97 -2.35
CA LYS A 105 6.72 -6.10 -1.64
C LYS A 105 7.49 -5.62 -0.41
N GLU A 106 8.29 -4.57 -0.56
CA GLU A 106 9.06 -3.98 0.55
C GLU A 106 8.14 -3.45 1.66
N THR A 107 7.03 -2.83 1.28
CA THR A 107 6.01 -2.35 2.22
C THR A 107 5.38 -3.50 3.00
N VAL A 108 4.98 -4.57 2.31
CA VAL A 108 4.40 -5.76 2.96
C VAL A 108 5.40 -6.40 3.92
N SER A 109 6.66 -6.58 3.50
CA SER A 109 7.70 -7.14 4.38
C SER A 109 7.93 -6.28 5.62
N GLY A 110 8.05 -4.96 5.45
CA GLY A 110 8.24 -4.04 6.59
C GLY A 110 7.06 -4.05 7.57
N LEU A 111 5.83 -4.09 7.05
CA LEU A 111 4.63 -4.16 7.89
C LEU A 111 4.46 -5.51 8.58
N GLN A 112 4.82 -6.62 7.93
CA GLN A 112 4.82 -7.95 8.53
C GLN A 112 5.82 -8.05 9.69
N GLU A 113 7.05 -7.55 9.47
CA GLU A 113 8.07 -7.50 10.51
C GLU A 113 7.58 -6.70 11.73
N LEU A 114 6.90 -5.59 11.48
CA LEU A 114 6.33 -4.75 12.52
C LEU A 114 5.27 -5.49 13.35
N LEU A 115 4.32 -6.17 12.70
CA LEU A 115 3.29 -6.96 13.38
C LEU A 115 3.90 -8.10 14.21
N ILE A 116 4.98 -8.73 13.73
CA ILE A 116 5.72 -9.76 14.47
C ILE A 116 6.33 -9.15 15.74
N GLN A 117 6.99 -8.00 15.65
CA GLN A 117 7.59 -7.33 16.80
C GLN A 117 6.54 -6.95 17.86
N VAL A 118 5.44 -6.32 17.43
CA VAL A 118 4.31 -5.96 18.30
C VAL A 118 3.69 -7.20 18.96
N SER A 119 3.59 -8.32 18.24
CA SER A 119 3.07 -9.58 18.79
C SER A 119 4.04 -10.21 19.80
N GLY A 120 5.36 -10.12 19.57
CA GLY A 120 6.39 -10.63 20.47
C GLY A 120 6.41 -9.93 21.84
N LEU A 121 6.02 -8.65 21.89
CA LEU A 121 5.87 -7.91 23.14
C LEU A 121 4.73 -8.45 24.02
N ARG A 122 3.70 -9.07 23.42
CA ARG A 122 2.58 -9.71 24.13
C ARG A 122 3.03 -10.85 25.04
N GLY A 123 4.12 -11.54 24.69
CA GLY A 123 4.67 -12.67 25.45
C GLY A 123 5.60 -12.30 26.60
N ARG A 124 6.02 -11.02 26.72
CA ARG A 124 6.96 -10.58 27.76
C ARG A 124 6.29 -10.02 29.02
N SER A 125 5.00 -9.66 28.96
CA SER A 125 4.28 -9.02 30.07
C SER A 125 3.70 -10.00 31.11
N SER A 126 4.14 -11.27 31.15
CA SER A 126 3.66 -12.29 32.10
C SER A 126 4.77 -13.02 32.85
N ARG A 127 5.86 -12.34 33.19
CA ARG A 127 6.83 -12.82 34.18
C ARG A 127 7.13 -11.76 35.23
#